data_AF-A0A521P2P0-F1
#
_entry.id   AF-A0A521P2P0-F1
#
_cell.length_a   1.000
_cell.length_b   1.000
_cell.length_c   1.000
_cell.angle_alpha   90.00
_cell.angle_beta   90.00
_cell.angle_gamma   90.00
#
_symmetry.space_group_name_H-M   'P 1'
#
loop_
_entity.id
_entity.type
_entity.pdbx_description
1 polymer ?
#
loop_
_entity_poly.entity_id
_entity_poly.type
_entity_poly.pdbx_seq_one_letter_code
_entity_poly.pdbx_strand_id
1 'polypeptide(L)' 'MLIGVPAETTTGETRVAVTPETAKKLVALGHTVRVQSGAG' A
#
# COMPACT_ATOMS: atom_id res chain seq x y z
N MET A 1 -5.32 8.18 11.02
CA MET A 1 -6.11 7.11 10.36
C MET A 1 -5.16 6.03 9.89
N LEU A 2 -5.55 4.75 10.02
CA LEU A 2 -4.77 3.60 9.55
C LEU A 2 -5.23 3.21 8.14
N ILE A 3 -4.29 3.10 7.21
CA ILE A 3 -4.52 2.70 5.81
C ILE A 3 -3.81 1.37 5.59
N GLY A 4 -4.56 0.33 5.26
CA GLY A 4 -4.03 -1.00 4.94
C GLY A 4 -3.87 -1.19 3.44
N VAL A 5 -2.75 -1.79 3.04
CA VAL A 5 -2.43 -2.15 1.65
C VAL A 5 -2.14 -3.65 1.61
N PRO A 6 -3.16 -4.50 1.36
CA PRO A 6 -2.98 -5.94 1.20
C PRO A 6 -2.31 -6.26 -0.13
N ALA A 7 -1.74 -7.46 -0.24
CA ALA A 7 -1.31 -8.02 -1.52
C ALA A 7 -2.54 -8.43 -2.34
N GLU A 8 -2.54 -8.12 -3.63
CA GLU A 8 -3.57 -8.61 -4.55
C GLU A 8 -3.49 -10.15 -4.65
N THR A 9 -4.65 -10.81 -4.62
CA THR A 9 -4.73 -12.29 -4.62
C THR A 9 -5.16 -12.87 -5.97
N THR A 10 -5.54 -12.01 -6.91
CA THR A 10 -5.98 -12.45 -8.24
C THR A 10 -4.80 -12.98 -9.04
N THR A 11 -4.94 -14.17 -9.63
CA THR A 11 -3.88 -14.80 -10.42
C THR A 11 -3.42 -13.90 -11.57
N GLY A 12 -2.12 -13.61 -11.62
CA GLY A 12 -1.53 -12.76 -12.66
C GLY A 12 -1.70 -11.26 -12.43
N GLU A 13 -2.35 -10.85 -11.33
CA GLU A 13 -2.40 -9.45 -10.93
C GLU A 13 -1.06 -9.01 -10.33
N THR A 14 -0.50 -7.93 -10.86
CA THR A 14 0.80 -7.38 -10.45
C THR A 14 0.69 -5.93 -10.01
N ARG A 15 -0.53 -5.36 -9.98
CA ARG A 15 -0.78 -4.02 -9.47
C ARG A 15 -0.76 -4.02 -7.95
N VAL A 16 -0.49 -2.84 -7.40
CA VAL A 16 -0.58 -2.53 -5.98
C VAL A 16 -1.36 -1.24 -5.79
N ALA A 17 -2.20 -1.17 -4.76
CA ALA A 17 -3.08 -0.03 -4.53
C ALA A 17 -2.32 1.27 -4.16
N VAL A 18 -1.09 1.16 -3.67
CA VAL A 18 -0.28 2.30 -3.22
C VAL A 18 1.17 2.14 -3.67
N THR A 19 1.69 3.15 -4.38
CA THR A 19 3.12 3.23 -4.71
C THR A 19 3.94 3.80 -3.54
N PRO A 20 5.26 3.55 -3.49
CA PRO A 20 6.13 4.11 -2.44
C PRO A 20 6.03 5.63 -2.32
N GLU A 21 5.90 6.36 -3.43
CA GLU A 21 5.74 7.81 -3.42
C GLU A 21 4.41 8.23 -2.76
N THR A 22 3.32 7.54 -3.08
CA THR A 22 2.00 7.82 -2.50
C THR A 22 1.98 7.48 -1.01
N ALA A 23 2.58 6.34 -0.62
CA ALA A 23 2.73 5.98 0.78
C ALA A 23 3.48 7.06 1.57
N LYS A 24 4.57 7.60 1.00
CA LYS A 24 5.34 8.70 1.62
C LYS A 24 4.49 9.95 1.83
N LYS A 25 3.67 10.32 0.85
CA LYS A 25 2.74 11.47 0.96
C LYS A 25 1.68 11.23 2.04
N LEU A 26 1.08 10.04 2.09
CA LEU A 26 0.08 9.68 3.12
C LEU A 26 0.67 9.71 4.53
N VAL A 27 1.90 9.21 4.71
CA VAL A 27 2.62 9.30 5.98
C VAL A 27 2.92 10.75 6.36
N ALA A 28 3.33 11.58 5.39
CA ALA A 28 3.57 13.01 5.63
C ALA A 28 2.31 13.78 6.05
N LEU A 29 1.13 13.34 5.61
CA LEU A 29 -0.18 13.88 6.05
C LEU A 29 -0.61 13.38 7.45
N GLY A 30 0.20 12.56 8.12
CA GLY A 30 -0.08 12.03 9.46
C GLY A 30 -0.91 10.74 9.46
N HIS A 31 -1.06 10.07 8.32
CA HIS A 31 -1.68 8.75 8.26
C HIS A 31 -0.66 7.64 8.52
N THR A 32 -1.12 6.53 9.11
CA THR A 32 -0.29 5.33 9.26
C THR A 32 -0.59 4.40 8.10
N VAL A 33 0.42 4.02 7.32
CA VAL A 33 0.27 3.08 6.20
C VAL A 33 0.86 1.73 6.59
N ARG A 34 0.08 0.66 6.47
CA ARG A 34 0.53 -0.72 6.68
C ARG A 34 0.44 -1.49 5.37
N VAL A 35 1.58 -1.94 4.88
CA VAL A 35 1.69 -2.72 3.63
C VAL A 35 1.97 -4.18 3.98
N GLN A 36 1.24 -5.10 3.36
CA GLN A 36 1.51 -6.53 3.46
C GLN A 36 2.82 -6.87 2.74
N SER A 37 3.64 -7.75 3.32
CA SER A 37 4.87 -8.21 2.67
C SER A 37 4.53 -8.92 1.35
N GLY A 38 5.20 -8.52 0.26
CA GLY A 38 4.97 -9.06 -1.09
C GLY A 38 3.81 -8.42 -1.86
N ALA A 39 3.22 -7.33 -1.37
CA ALA A 39 2.12 -6.63 -2.05
C ALA A 39 2.54 -5.79 -3.27
N GLY A 40 3.82 -5.45 -3.42
CA GLY A 40 4.35 -4.59 -4.48
C GLY A 40 5.40 -5.27 -5.33
#